data_AF-A0A9X1V943-F1
#
_entry.id   AF-A0A9X1V943-F1
#
_cell.length_a   1.000
_cell.length_b   1.000
_cell.length_c   1.000
_cell.angle_alpha   90.00
_cell.angle_beta   90.00
_cell.angle_gamma   90.00
#
_symmetry.space_group_name_H-M   'P 1'
#
loop_
_entity.id
_entity.type
_entity.pdbx_description
1 polymer ?
#
loop_
_entity_poly.entity_id
_entity_poly.type
_entity_poly.pdbx_seq_one_letter_code
_entity_poly.pdbx_strand_id
1 'polypeptide(L)'
;MFFVIVLALVVTYYWNSLIGIAGAAAWSILASVFVPSIAIGHNWRRATGAGAVAAAFVGIFTSIWFQVANYNPGGFFGATLAILLAIATLIIVSLLT
;
A
#
# COMPACT_ATOMS: atom_id res chain seq x y z
N MET A 1 -10.55 -7.95 12.55
CA MET A 1 -11.62 -7.73 11.55
C MET A 1 -12.59 -6.61 11.96
N PHE A 2 -13.11 -6.61 13.20
CA PHE A 2 -14.01 -5.57 13.73
C PHE A 2 -13.46 -4.13 13.64
N PHE A 3 -12.19 -3.92 13.98
CA PHE A 3 -11.56 -2.59 13.95
C PHE A 3 -11.55 -1.95 12.54
N VAL A 4 -11.29 -2.76 11.51
CA VAL A 4 -11.27 -2.31 10.11
C VAL A 4 -12.67 -1.90 9.63
N ILE A 5 -13.70 -2.59 10.12
CA ILE A 5 -15.11 -2.30 9.79
C ILE A 5 -15.55 -0.98 10.42
N VAL A 6 -15.19 -0.73 11.68
CA VAL A 6 -15.50 0.53 12.38
C VAL A 6 -14.81 1.72 11.68
N LEU A 7 -13.55 1.56 11.31
CA LEU A 7 -12.79 2.61 10.63
C LEU A 7 -13.34 2.89 9.23
N ALA A 8 -13.73 1.86 8.49
CA ALA A 8 -14.40 2.01 7.19
C ALA A 8 -15.74 2.76 7.32
N LEU A 9 -16.57 2.42 8.32
CA LEU A 9 -17.86 3.08 8.58
C LEU A 9 -17.73 4.57 8.87
N VAL A 10 -16.74 4.97 9.67
CA VAL A 10 -16.49 6.39 9.98
C VAL A 10 -16.12 7.16 8.70
N VAL A 11 -15.21 6.63 7.88
CA VAL A 11 -14.80 7.26 6.61
C VAL A 11 -15.97 7.33 5.62
N THR A 12 -16.88 6.34 5.65
CA THR A 12 -18.10 6.30 4.81
C THR A 12 -19.01 7.45 5.09
N TYR A 13 -19.26 7.68 6.38
CA TYR A 13 -20.23 8.62 6.86
C TYR A 13 -19.81 10.06 6.54
N TYR A 14 -18.51 10.35 6.55
CA TYR A 14 -18.01 11.70 6.30
C TYR A 14 -17.72 12.02 4.82
N TRP A 15 -17.40 11.03 3.96
CA TRP A 15 -16.89 11.30 2.60
C TRP A 15 -17.76 10.83 1.42
N ASN A 16 -18.97 10.30 1.66
CA ASN A 16 -20.04 10.13 0.65
C ASN A 16 -19.68 9.46 -0.70
N SER A 17 -18.58 8.71 -0.80
CA SER A 17 -18.16 8.06 -2.07
C SER A 17 -17.51 6.69 -1.83
N LEU A 18 -18.09 5.91 -0.91
CA LEU A 18 -17.32 4.86 -0.27
C LEU A 18 -17.16 3.58 -1.09
N ILE A 19 -18.15 3.08 -1.82
CA ILE A 19 -18.01 1.74 -2.44
C ILE A 19 -17.00 1.75 -3.59
N GLY A 20 -17.03 2.78 -4.44
CA GLY A 20 -16.07 2.94 -5.55
C GLY A 20 -14.66 3.29 -5.05
N ILE A 21 -14.55 4.22 -4.09
CA ILE A 21 -13.26 4.64 -3.54
C ILE A 21 -12.66 3.57 -2.62
N ALA A 22 -13.46 2.88 -1.79
CA ALA A 22 -12.98 1.78 -0.97
C ALA A 22 -12.58 0.58 -1.82
N GLY A 23 -13.28 0.30 -2.93
CA GLY A 23 -12.87 -0.71 -3.90
C GLY A 23 -11.52 -0.37 -4.55
N ALA A 24 -11.39 0.83 -5.13
CA ALA A 24 -10.15 1.28 -5.76
C ALA A 24 -8.98 1.37 -4.76
N ALA A 25 -9.25 1.82 -3.54
CA ALA A 25 -8.25 1.89 -2.48
C ALA A 25 -7.85 0.52 -1.93
N ALA A 26 -8.79 -0.41 -1.78
CA ALA A 26 -8.49 -1.79 -1.40
C ALA A 26 -7.59 -2.45 -2.46
N TRP A 27 -7.86 -2.24 -3.74
CA TRP A 27 -7.00 -2.70 -4.84
C TRP A 27 -5.62 -2.04 -4.81
N SER A 28 -5.54 -0.73 -4.53
CA SER A 28 -4.26 -0.02 -4.37
C SER A 28 -3.42 -0.59 -3.24
N ILE A 29 -4.02 -0.77 -2.05
CA ILE A 29 -3.33 -1.30 -0.88
C ILE A 29 -2.86 -2.73 -1.17
N LEU A 30 -3.73 -3.56 -1.76
CA LEU A 30 -3.37 -4.91 -2.17
C LEU A 30 -2.20 -4.91 -3.16
N ALA A 31 -2.25 -4.07 -4.20
CA ALA A 31 -1.16 -3.95 -5.18
C ALA A 31 0.16 -3.50 -4.53
N SER A 32 0.12 -2.54 -3.61
CA SER A 32 1.32 -2.04 -2.91
C SER A 32 2.02 -3.09 -2.05
N VAL A 33 1.33 -4.17 -1.67
CA VAL A 33 1.89 -5.27 -0.85
C VAL A 33 2.23 -6.48 -1.72
N PHE A 34 1.32 -6.87 -2.62
CA PHE A 34 1.48 -8.05 -3.46
C PHE A 34 2.55 -7.88 -4.53
N VAL A 35 2.62 -6.70 -5.17
CA VAL A 35 3.57 -6.48 -6.28
C VAL A 35 5.02 -6.59 -5.80
N PRO A 36 5.46 -5.91 -4.72
CA PRO A 36 6.81 -6.10 -4.21
C PRO A 36 7.05 -7.55 -3.77
N SER A 37 6.13 -8.13 -3.00
CA SER A 37 6.39 -9.42 -2.33
C SER A 37 6.35 -10.61 -3.29
N ILE A 38 5.41 -10.65 -4.23
CA ILE A 38 5.24 -11.78 -5.14
C ILE A 38 5.96 -11.51 -6.46
N ALA A 39 5.72 -10.37 -7.09
CA ALA A 39 6.30 -10.13 -8.42
C ALA A 39 7.82 -9.92 -8.36
N ILE A 40 8.33 -9.29 -7.29
CA ILE A 40 9.78 -9.08 -7.13
C ILE A 40 10.35 -10.12 -6.17
N GLY A 41 9.75 -10.30 -4.99
CA GLY A 41 10.28 -11.19 -3.95
C GLY A 41 10.43 -12.64 -4.40
N HIS A 42 9.55 -13.15 -5.25
CA HIS A 42 9.66 -14.52 -5.76
C HIS A 42 10.75 -14.67 -6.85
N ASN A 43 11.01 -13.61 -7.61
CA ASN A 43 11.97 -13.63 -8.73
C ASN A 43 13.38 -13.18 -8.33
N TRP A 44 13.52 -12.46 -7.22
CA TRP A 44 14.79 -11.88 -6.80
C TRP A 44 15.39 -12.65 -5.63
N ARG A 45 16.52 -13.34 -5.91
CA ARG A 45 17.22 -14.21 -4.95
C ARG A 45 17.63 -13.55 -3.63
N ARG A 46 17.81 -12.23 -3.62
CA ARG A 46 18.19 -11.48 -2.41
C ARG A 46 17.00 -11.02 -1.58
N ALA A 47 15.76 -11.22 -2.03
CA ALA A 47 14.60 -10.82 -1.26
C ALA A 47 14.54 -11.56 0.08
N THR A 48 14.45 -10.81 1.18
CA THR A 48 14.38 -11.38 2.53
C THR A 48 12.97 -11.25 3.10
N GLY A 49 12.64 -12.11 4.06
CA GLY A 49 11.36 -12.01 4.79
C GLY A 49 11.22 -10.67 5.52
N ALA A 50 12.32 -10.13 6.06
CA ALA A 50 12.35 -8.81 6.70
C ALA A 50 12.04 -7.69 5.70
N GLY A 51 12.61 -7.76 4.50
CA GLY A 51 12.32 -6.81 3.42
C GLY A 51 10.87 -6.86 2.96
N ALA A 52 10.28 -8.05 2.86
CA ALA A 52 8.87 -8.21 2.49
C ALA A 52 7.92 -7.59 3.54
N VAL A 53 8.18 -7.81 4.82
CA VAL A 53 7.38 -7.23 5.91
C VAL A 53 7.52 -5.70 5.94
N ALA A 54 8.74 -5.17 5.80
CA ALA A 54 8.97 -3.72 5.77
C ALA A 54 8.29 -3.06 4.56
N ALA A 55 8.39 -3.68 3.38
CA ALA A 55 7.72 -3.21 2.17
C ALA A 55 6.20 -3.21 2.33
N ALA A 56 5.63 -4.27 2.91
CA ALA A 56 4.20 -4.35 3.18
C ALA A 56 3.74 -3.21 4.11
N PHE A 57 4.51 -2.95 5.17
CA PHE A 57 4.21 -1.89 6.12
C PHE A 57 4.22 -0.51 5.46
N VAL A 58 5.27 -0.22 4.67
CA VAL A 58 5.39 1.05 3.93
C VAL A 58 4.27 1.19 2.89
N GLY A 59 3.97 0.15 2.11
CA GLY A 59 2.94 0.17 1.07
C GLY A 59 1.54 0.43 1.63
N ILE A 60 1.17 -0.25 2.72
CA ILE A 60 -0.12 -0.02 3.41
C ILE A 60 -0.19 1.40 3.95
N PHE A 61 0.83 1.83 4.70
CA PHE A 61 0.79 3.12 5.39
C PHE A 61 0.78 4.30 4.41
N THR A 62 1.59 4.24 3.36
CA THR A 62 1.66 5.29 2.32
C THR A 62 0.39 5.33 1.47
N SER A 63 -0.19 4.18 1.12
CA SER A 63 -1.47 4.12 0.41
C SER A 63 -2.60 4.77 1.20
N ILE A 64 -2.72 4.44 2.49
CA ILE A 64 -3.73 5.02 3.38
C ILE A 64 -3.50 6.52 3.54
N TRP A 65 -2.24 6.93 3.75
CA TRP A 65 -1.88 8.34 3.88
C TRP A 65 -2.28 9.15 2.65
N PHE A 66 -1.91 8.71 1.44
CA PHE A 66 -2.26 9.43 0.21
C PHE A 66 -3.76 9.50 -0.02
N GLN A 67 -4.50 8.46 0.33
CA GLN A 67 -5.95 8.47 0.26
C GLN A 67 -6.56 9.45 1.25
N VAL A 68 -6.12 9.44 2.51
CA VAL A 68 -6.66 10.32 3.55
C VAL A 68 -6.30 11.79 3.29
N ALA A 69 -5.07 12.04 2.84
CA ALA A 69 -4.59 13.38 2.52
C ALA A 69 -5.14 13.92 1.18
N ASN A 70 -5.88 13.11 0.41
CA ASN A 70 -6.29 13.41 -0.96
C ASN A 70 -5.10 13.91 -1.82
N TYR A 71 -3.94 13.30 -1.60
CA TYR A 71 -2.70 13.74 -2.22
C TYR A 71 -2.47 12.97 -3.52
N ASN A 72 -2.52 13.69 -4.65
CA ASN A 72 -2.36 13.14 -5.98
C ASN A 72 -1.16 13.79 -6.71
N PRO A 73 0.08 13.43 -6.34
CA PRO A 73 1.27 14.08 -6.86
C PRO A 73 1.45 13.81 -8.35
N GLY A 74 1.65 14.89 -9.12
CA GLY A 74 1.99 14.81 -10.54
C GLY A 74 0.90 14.20 -11.45
N GLY A 75 -0.36 14.13 -11.01
CA GLY A 75 -1.45 13.53 -11.77
C GLY A 75 -1.46 11.99 -11.81
N PHE A 76 -0.50 11.34 -11.15
CA PHE A 76 -0.56 9.91 -10.89
C PHE A 76 -1.56 9.62 -9.78
N PHE A 77 -2.33 8.53 -9.90
CA PHE A 77 -3.08 8.00 -8.77
C PHE A 77 -2.11 7.79 -7.60
N GLY A 78 -2.35 8.39 -6.43
CA GLY A 78 -1.46 8.30 -5.26
C GLY A 78 -1.03 6.86 -4.90
N ALA A 79 -1.88 5.89 -5.26
CA ALA A 79 -1.60 4.46 -5.28
C ALA A 79 -0.26 4.04 -5.92
N THR A 80 0.12 4.66 -7.05
CA THR A 80 1.31 4.29 -7.82
C THR A 80 2.60 4.57 -7.05
N LEU A 81 2.65 5.68 -6.31
CA LEU A 81 3.81 6.00 -5.48
C LEU A 81 3.94 5.11 -4.27
N ALA A 82 2.82 4.68 -3.67
CA ALA A 82 2.86 3.73 -2.58
C ALA A 82 3.49 2.39 -3.01
N ILE A 83 3.19 1.94 -4.23
CA ILE A 83 3.83 0.76 -4.83
C ILE A 83 5.34 0.99 -5.01
N LEU A 84 5.74 2.12 -5.59
CA LEU A 84 7.17 2.43 -5.80
C LEU A 84 7.95 2.50 -4.49
N LEU A 85 7.39 3.13 -3.46
CA LEU A 85 8.00 3.22 -2.13
C LEU A 85 8.11 1.85 -1.46
N ALA A 86 7.08 1.00 -1.60
CA ALA A 86 7.12 -0.36 -1.10
C ALA A 86 8.20 -1.20 -1.81
N ILE A 87 8.34 -1.08 -3.14
CA ILE A 87 9.41 -1.74 -3.91
C ILE A 87 10.79 -1.27 -3.46
N ALA A 88 10.99 0.05 -3.34
CA ALA A 88 12.26 0.59 -2.88
C ALA A 88 12.61 0.09 -1.48
N THR A 89 11.62 0.02 -0.59
CA THR A 89 11.79 -0.50 0.78
C THR A 89 12.14 -1.99 0.78
N LEU A 90 11.46 -2.80 -0.04
CA LEU A 90 11.81 -4.22 -0.20
C LEU A 90 13.28 -4.37 -0.56
N ILE A 91 13.74 -3.61 -1.55
CA ILE A 91 15.11 -3.68 -2.06
C ILE A 91 16.10 -3.24 -0.99
N ILE A 92 15.91 -2.07 -0.41
CA ILE A 92 16.84 -1.50 0.57
C ILE A 92 16.95 -2.40 1.79
N VAL A 93 15.82 -2.82 2.38
CA VAL A 93 15.84 -3.65 3.60
C VAL A 93 16.43 -5.02 3.29
N SER A 94 16.09 -5.64 2.16
CA SER A 94 16.67 -6.94 1.78
C SER A 94 18.17 -6.88 1.49
N LEU A 95 18.73 -5.71 1.18
CA LEU A 95 20.18 -5.55 1.00
C LEU A 95 20.90 -5.31 2.33
N LEU A 96 20.19 -4.86 3.37
CA LEU A 96 20.73 -4.55 4.69
C LEU A 96 20.57 -5.70 5.70
N THR A 97 19.77 -6.71 5.36
CA THR A 97 19.50 -7.91 6.18
C THR A 97 19.94 -9.17 5.46
#